data_AF-A0A915CMU9-F1
#
_entry.id   AF-A0A915CMU9-F1
#
_cell.length_a   1.000
_cell.length_b   1.000
_cell.length_c   1.000
_cell.angle_alpha   90.00
_cell.angle_beta   90.00
_cell.angle_gamma   90.00
#
_symmetry.space_group_name_H-M   'P 1'
#
loop_
_entity.id
_entity.type
_entity.pdbx_description
1 polymer ?
#
loop_
_entity_poly.entity_id
_entity_poly.type
_entity_poly.pdbx_seq_one_letter_code
_entity_poly.pdbx_strand_id
1 'polypeptide(L)' 'MSKRKVLLMGKSGAGKTSMRSIIFANYIARDTSRLGPTMEVEHAHVKFLGNMVLHLWDCGGQETFMEIT' A
#
# COMPACT_ATOMS: atom_id res chain seq x y z
N MET A 1 13.30 4.39 17.77
CA MET A 1 12.95 4.14 16.36
C MET A 1 11.80 5.07 15.99
N SER A 2 11.98 5.96 15.01
CA SER A 2 10.94 6.92 14.59
C SER A 2 9.85 6.22 13.79
N LYS A 3 8.57 6.43 14.13
CA LYS A 3 7.44 5.83 13.41
C LYS A 3 6.80 6.87 12.50
N ARG A 4 6.57 6.53 11.24
CA ARG A 4 5.89 7.40 10.26
C ARG A 4 4.75 6.64 9.60
N LYS A 5 3.57 7.24 9.54
CA LYS A 5 2.42 6.72 8.78
C LYS A 5 2.51 7.23 7.35
N VAL A 6 2.32 6.33 6.38
CA VAL A 6 2.23 6.66 4.95
C VAL A 6 0.90 6.10 4.45
N LEU A 7 0.06 6.98 3.92
CA LEU A 7 -1.22 6.61 3.31
C LEU A 7 -1.00 6.44 1.80
N LEU A 8 -1.25 5.23 1.28
CA LEU A 8 -1.28 4.96 -0.14
C LEU A 8 -2.74 5.04 -0.59
N MET A 9 -3.18 6.25 -0.93
CA MET A 9 -4.53 6.55 -1.41
C MET A 9 -4.54 6.80 -2.92
N GLY A 10 -5.71 6.63 -3.53
CA GLY A 10 -5.93 6.83 -4.96
C GLY A 10 -6.97 5.86 -5.51
N LYS A 11 -7.56 6.19 -6.66
CA LYS A 11 -8.64 5.40 -7.28
C LYS A 11 -8.23 3.93 -7.51
N SER A 12 -9.22 3.04 -7.54
CA SER A 12 -9.02 1.63 -7.92
C SER A 12 -8.28 1.53 -9.25
N GLY A 13 -7.33 0.59 -9.35
CA GLY A 13 -6.48 0.43 -10.54
C GLY A 13 -5.28 1.38 -10.66
N ALA A 14 -5.12 2.38 -9.77
CA ALA A 14 -4.00 3.33 -9.84
C ALA A 14 -2.61 2.75 -9.49
N GLY A 15 -2.50 1.44 -9.18
CA GLY A 15 -1.21 0.76 -8.95
C GLY A 15 -0.61 0.93 -7.53
N LYS A 16 -1.41 1.28 -6.53
CA LYS A 16 -0.98 1.51 -5.14
C LYS A 16 -0.31 0.29 -4.52
N THR A 17 -1.01 -0.84 -4.56
CA THR A 17 -0.53 -2.15 -4.09
C THR A 17 0.66 -2.63 -4.90
N SER A 18 0.67 -2.39 -6.22
CA SER A 18 1.81 -2.72 -7.08
C SER A 18 3.07 -1.98 -6.65
N MET A 19 2.99 -0.67 -6.39
CA MET A 19 4.13 0.12 -5.90
C MET A 19 4.61 -0.36 -4.52
N ARG A 20 3.67 -0.62 -3.58
CA ARG A 20 4.03 -1.17 -2.26
C ARG A 20 4.79 -2.49 -2.39
N SER A 21 4.28 -3.40 -3.22
CA SER A 21 4.85 -4.74 -3.40
C SER A 21 6.23 -4.71 -4.07
N ILE A 22 6.43 -3.83 -5.07
CA ILE A 22 7.72 -3.67 -5.74
C ILE A 22 8.76 -3.08 -4.78
N ILE A 23 8.42 -1.99 -4.10
CA ILE A 23 9.40 -1.23 -3.30
C ILE A 23 9.70 -1.93 -1.96
N PHE A 24 8.69 -2.56 -1.34
CA PHE A 24 8.78 -3.02 0.05
C PHE A 24 8.54 -4.52 0.25
N ALA A 25 8.19 -5.28 -0.79
CA ALA A 25 7.95 -6.73 -0.70
C ALA A 25 8.70 -7.55 -1.78
N ASN A 26 9.64 -6.94 -2.49
CA ASN A 26 10.49 -7.59 -3.51
C ASN A 26 9.71 -8.25 -4.66
N TYR A 27 8.54 -7.72 -5.01
CA TYR A 27 7.85 -8.18 -6.22
C TYR A 27 8.57 -7.65 -7.46
N ILE A 28 8.68 -8.49 -8.48
CA ILE A 28 8.99 -8.01 -9.84
C ILE A 28 7.74 -7.41 -10.48
N ALA A 29 7.92 -6.45 -11.38
CA ALA A 29 6.80 -5.75 -12.01
C ALA A 29 5.77 -6.69 -12.66
N ARG A 30 6.24 -7.77 -13.30
CA ARG A 30 5.38 -8.78 -13.93
C ARG A 30 4.41 -9.44 -12.94
N ASP A 31 4.85 -9.70 -11.71
CA ASP A 31 4.02 -10.39 -10.72
C ASP A 31 2.88 -9.52 -10.18
N THR A 32 2.97 -8.19 -10.36
CA THR A 32 1.91 -7.28 -9.92
C THR A 32 0.59 -7.48 -10.67
N SER A 33 0.60 -8.12 -11.85
CA SER A 33 -0.62 -8.47 -12.58
C SER A 33 -1.48 -9.52 -11.88
N ARG A 34 -0.92 -10.23 -10.89
CA ARG A 34 -1.60 -11.25 -10.09
C ARG A 34 -2.23 -10.68 -8.81
N LEU A 35 -1.96 -9.41 -8.50
CA LEU A 35 -2.49 -8.77 -7.31
C LEU A 35 -3.99 -8.53 -7.48
N GLY A 36 -4.76 -8.96 -6.47
CA GLY A 36 -6.18 -8.65 -6.39
C GLY A 36 -6.43 -7.20 -5.94
N PRO A 37 -7.70 -6.75 -6.02
CA PRO A 37 -8.10 -5.49 -5.40
C PRO A 37 -7.84 -5.51 -3.89
N THR A 38 -7.23 -4.44 -3.37
CA THR A 38 -7.13 -4.24 -1.92
C THR A 38 -8.52 -3.98 -1.34
N MET A 39 -8.87 -4.72 -0.30
CA MET A 39 -10.12 -4.57 0.44
C MET A 39 -9.87 -3.69 1.67
N GLU A 40 -10.73 -2.70 1.91
CA GLU A 40 -10.63 -1.77 3.03
C GLU A 40 -9.23 -1.13 3.16
N VAL A 41 -8.44 -1.48 4.19
CA VAL A 41 -7.07 -1.01 4.38
C VAL A 41 -6.15 -2.17 4.72
N GLU A 42 -5.15 -2.41 3.87
CA GLU A 42 -4.08 -3.34 4.17
C GLU A 42 -2.89 -2.64 4.85
N HIS A 43 -2.41 -3.23 5.94
CA HIS A 43 -1.31 -2.66 6.72
C HIS A 43 0.01 -3.39 6.47
N ALA A 44 1.10 -2.64 6.36
CA ALA A 44 2.45 -3.19 6.41
C ALA A 44 3.37 -2.32 7.27
N HIS A 45 4.24 -2.97 8.04
CA HIS A 45 5.25 -2.29 8.86
C HIS A 45 6.63 -2.63 8.32
N VAL A 46 7.34 -1.61 7.83
CA VAL A 46 8.63 -1.79 7.17
C VAL A 46 9.71 -1.04 7.93
N LYS A 47 10.77 -1.74 8.34
CA LYS A 47 11.98 -1.08 8.85
C LYS A 47 12.68 -0.39 7.68
N PHE A 48 12.93 0.90 7.82
CA PHE A 48 13.50 1.73 6.78
C PHE A 48 14.67 2.55 7.33
N LEU A 49 15.77 2.61 6.59
CA LEU A 49 16.98 3.37 6.94
C LEU A 49 17.49 3.13 8.38
N GLY A 50 17.33 1.91 8.90
CA GLY A 50 17.86 1.47 10.20
C GLY A 50 17.09 1.96 11.44
N ASN A 51 16.69 3.24 11.50
CA ASN A 51 16.09 3.84 12.69
C ASN A 51 14.62 4.26 12.52
N MET A 52 14.02 4.02 11.36
CA MET A 52 12.64 4.38 11.03
C MET A 52 11.78 3.13 10.81
N VAL A 53 10.50 3.21 11.20
CA VAL A 53 9.48 2.25 10.80
C VAL A 53 8.41 3.00 10.02
N LEU A 54 8.17 2.57 8.78
CA LEU A 54 7.06 3.04 7.95
C LEU A 54 5.85 2.16 8.24
N HIS A 55 4.75 2.79 8.63
CA HIS A 55 3.44 2.18 8.73
C HIS A 55 2.70 2.50 7.42
N LEU A 56 2.81 1.59 6.46
CA LEU A 56 2.15 1.68 5.17
C LEU A 56 0.69 1.27 5.33
N TRP A 57 -0.20 2.16 4.90
CA TRP A 57 -1.65 1.94 4.88
C TRP A 57 -2.07 1.96 3.41
N ASP A 58 -2.19 0.78 2.83
CA ASP A 58 -2.61 0.56 1.46
C ASP A 58 -4.14 0.55 1.41
N CYS A 59 -4.73 1.66 0.97
CA CYS A 59 -6.17 1.85 1.02
C CYS A 59 -6.83 1.28 -0.25
N GLY A 60 -7.91 0.52 -0.08
CA GLY A 60 -8.84 0.18 -1.16
C GLY A 60 -9.30 1.45 -1.86
N GLY A 61 -9.28 1.43 -3.20
CA GLY A 61 -9.62 2.60 -4.03
C GLY A 61 -10.97 2.50 -4.73
N GLN A 62 -11.75 1.46 -4.42
CA GLN A 62 -13.10 1.25 -4.91
C GLN A 62 -14.00 2.36 -4.36
N GLU A 63 -15.00 2.77 -5.13
CA GLU A 63 -15.87 3.90 -4.77
C GLU A 63 -16.53 3.69 -3.40
N THR A 64 -16.98 2.47 -3.11
CA THR A 64 -17.56 2.07 -1.81
C THR A 64 -16.66 2.34 -0.59
N PHE A 65 -15.34 2.36 -0.74
CA PHE A 65 -14.41 2.65 0.37
C PHE A 65 -13.95 4.11 0.42
N MET A 66 -14.25 4.89 -0.62
CA MET A 66 -13.80 6.28 -0.78
C MET A 66 -14.93 7.29 -0.53
N GLU A 67 -16.18 6.83 -0.49
CA GLU A 67 -17.34 7.66 -0.19
C GLU A 67 -17.30 8.18 1.26
N ILE A 68 -17.60 9.47 1.42
CA ILE A 68 -17.89 10.10 2.70
C ILE A 68 -19.41 10.18 2.79
N THR A 69 -20.06 9.10 3.21
CA THR A 69 -21.48 9.17 3.65
C THR A 69 -21.59 9.82 5.02
#